data_AF-A0A2G9SGG2-F1
#
_entry.id   AF-A0A2G9SGG2-F1
#
_cell.length_a   1.000
_cell.length_b   1.000
_cell.length_c   1.000
_cell.angle_alpha   90.00
_cell.angle_beta   90.00
_cell.angle_gamma   90.00
#
_symmetry.space_group_name_H-M   'P 1'
#
loop_
_entity.id
_entity.type
_entity.pdbx_description
1 polymer ?
#
loop_
_entity_poly.entity_id
_entity_poly.type
_entity_poly.pdbx_seq_one_letter_code
_entity_poly.pdbx_strand_id
1 'polypeptide(L)'
;MLHVHTRHRVRALLGSMNRVGRSSWTKNWLLQCDQYSHMPLLREIRENNPDDFRNFLRMTDPVFHRLLALLTPYISRQDTCMRQAITPEQRLVATLRYLVTGRSLQDLKF
;
A
#
# COMPACT_ATOMS: atom_id res chain seq x y z
N MET A 1 32.09 52.90 47.72
CA MET A 1 32.46 51.47 47.82
C MET A 1 31.45 50.66 47.02
N LEU A 2 31.83 50.28 45.81
CA LEU A 2 32.02 48.89 45.37
C LEU A 2 30.68 48.20 45.02
N HIS A 3 30.28 48.19 43.76
CA HIS A 3 30.68 47.26 42.68
C HIS A 3 29.85 45.97 42.64
N VAL A 4 29.28 45.72 41.44
CA VAL A 4 28.87 44.44 40.82
C VAL A 4 27.65 43.70 41.44
N HIS A 5 26.77 42.99 40.73
CA HIS A 5 26.89 42.28 39.46
C HIS A 5 25.57 42.24 38.65
N THR A 6 25.74 42.52 37.36
CA THR A 6 25.18 41.90 36.15
C THR A 6 24.08 40.83 36.26
N ARG A 7 23.04 41.03 35.42
CA ARG A 7 22.27 40.08 34.60
C ARG A 7 22.66 38.60 34.78
N HIS A 8 21.68 37.69 34.90
CA HIS A 8 21.57 36.51 34.02
C HIS A 8 20.18 35.86 34.13
N ARG A 9 19.47 35.85 32.98
CA ARG A 9 18.30 34.98 32.72
C ARG A 9 18.78 33.53 32.84
N VAL A 10 18.23 32.75 33.75
CA VAL A 10 18.39 31.29 33.73
C VAL A 10 17.38 30.75 32.71
N ARG A 11 17.77 30.75 31.43
CA ARG A 11 17.13 29.94 30.39
C ARG A 11 17.96 28.66 30.25
N ALA A 12 17.24 27.57 30.06
CA ALA A 12 17.69 26.27 29.56
C ALA A 12 18.20 25.27 30.61
N LEU A 13 17.31 24.34 30.97
CA LEU A 13 17.59 22.89 30.91
C LEU A 13 16.29 22.15 30.55
N LEU A 14 15.69 22.48 29.40
CA LEU A 14 14.85 21.51 28.70
C LEU A 14 15.75 20.87 27.65
N GLY A 15 16.41 19.78 28.03
CA GLY A 15 17.05 18.90 27.06
C GLY A 15 16.00 18.54 26.02
N SER A 16 16.27 18.91 24.77
CA SER A 16 15.48 18.45 23.63
C SER A 16 15.60 16.93 23.60
N MET A 17 14.65 16.24 24.22
CA MET A 17 14.40 14.85 23.92
C MET A 17 14.12 14.82 22.43
N ASN A 18 15.12 14.42 21.63
CA ASN A 18 14.91 14.04 20.25
C ASN A 18 13.89 12.91 20.29
N ARG A 19 12.61 13.25 20.14
CA ARG A 19 11.55 12.26 20.00
C ARG A 19 11.91 11.57 18.70
N VAL A 20 12.40 10.34 18.78
CA VAL A 20 12.52 9.49 17.61
C VAL A 20 11.14 9.51 16.97
N GLY A 21 11.05 10.14 15.79
CA GLY A 21 9.78 10.25 15.08
C GLY A 21 9.24 8.83 14.93
N ARG A 22 8.01 8.60 15.40
CA ARG A 22 7.38 7.28 15.26
C ARG A 22 7.43 6.93 13.77
N SER A 23 7.94 5.74 13.44
CA SER A 23 7.89 5.23 12.08
C SER A 23 6.44 5.27 11.59
N SER A 24 6.19 5.85 10.43
CA SER A 24 4.84 5.85 9.85
C SER A 24 4.39 4.41 9.67
N TRP A 25 3.28 4.02 10.32
CA TRP A 25 2.71 2.67 10.26
C TRP A 25 2.37 2.24 8.82
N THR A 26 1.96 3.20 7.99
CA THR A 26 1.64 3.00 6.57
C THR A 26 2.13 4.20 5.76
N LYS A 27 2.45 3.98 4.49
CA LYS A 27 2.78 5.05 3.55
C LYS A 27 1.49 5.70 3.03
N ASN A 28 1.47 7.00 2.80
CA ASN A 28 0.26 7.72 2.37
C ASN A 28 -0.37 7.13 1.09
N TRP A 29 0.44 6.71 0.13
CA TRP A 29 -0.05 6.09 -1.11
C TRP A 29 -0.78 4.75 -0.88
N LEU A 30 -0.48 4.02 0.21
CA LEU A 30 -1.22 2.80 0.58
C LEU A 30 -2.60 3.12 1.19
N LEU A 31 -2.79 4.32 1.75
CA LEU A 31 -4.13 4.78 2.16
C LEU A 31 -4.99 5.10 0.93
N GLN A 32 -4.34 5.50 -0.17
CA GLN A 32 -4.95 5.79 -1.47
C GLN A 32 -4.74 4.64 -2.45
N CYS A 33 -4.75 3.39 -1.96
CA CYS A 33 -4.38 2.24 -2.77
C CYS A 33 -5.24 2.08 -4.03
N ASP A 34 -6.51 2.49 -3.98
CA ASP A 34 -7.42 2.43 -5.12
C ASP A 34 -6.95 3.31 -6.29
N GLN A 35 -6.42 4.50 -5.98
CA GLN A 35 -5.89 5.45 -6.96
C GLN A 35 -4.58 4.96 -7.60
N TYR A 36 -3.70 4.33 -6.80
CA TYR A 36 -2.36 3.93 -7.25
C TYR A 36 -2.28 2.46 -7.67
N SER A 37 -3.37 1.70 -7.54
CA SER A 37 -3.43 0.32 -8.01
C SER A 37 -3.41 0.24 -9.54
N HIS A 38 -2.99 -0.90 -10.08
CA HIS A 38 -3.09 -1.18 -11.51
C HIS A 38 -4.51 -1.51 -11.98
N MET A 39 -5.52 -1.44 -11.11
CA MET A 39 -6.89 -1.87 -11.43
C MET A 39 -7.55 -1.03 -12.52
N PRO A 40 -7.43 0.32 -12.55
CA PRO A 40 -8.05 1.11 -13.62
C PRO A 40 -7.53 0.71 -15.01
N LEU A 41 -6.21 0.54 -15.14
CA LEU A 41 -5.60 0.09 -16.38
C LEU A 41 -6.01 -1.36 -16.72
N LEU A 42 -6.03 -2.25 -15.73
CA LEU A 42 -6.41 -3.64 -15.97
C LEU A 42 -7.87 -3.75 -16.43
N ARG A 43 -8.76 -2.89 -15.92
CA ARG A 43 -10.15 -2.80 -16.37
C ARG A 43 -10.24 -2.34 -17.82
N GLU A 44 -9.51 -1.30 -18.19
CA GLU A 44 -9.42 -0.81 -19.57
C GLU A 44 -8.93 -1.91 -20.53
N ILE A 45 -7.87 -2.64 -20.14
CA ILE A 45 -7.35 -3.77 -20.91
C ILE A 45 -8.37 -4.89 -21.01
N ARG A 46 -9.06 -5.23 -19.91
CA ARG A 46 -10.09 -6.27 -19.90
C ARG A 46 -11.23 -5.96 -20.86
N GLU A 47 -11.67 -4.71 -20.91
CA GLU A 47 -12.83 -4.28 -21.72
C GLU A 47 -12.47 -4.09 -23.20
N ASN A 48 -11.28 -3.56 -23.50
CA ASN A 48 -10.90 -3.16 -24.87
C ASN A 48 -9.88 -4.09 -25.54
N ASN A 49 -9.10 -4.87 -24.77
CA ASN A 49 -8.00 -5.70 -25.27
C ASN A 49 -7.96 -7.07 -24.56
N PRO A 50 -8.95 -7.94 -24.78
CA PRO A 50 -9.10 -9.20 -24.03
C PRO A 50 -7.92 -10.17 -24.20
N ASP A 51 -7.22 -10.13 -25.35
CA ASP A 51 -6.01 -10.93 -25.57
C ASP A 51 -4.84 -10.48 -24.68
N ASP A 52 -4.70 -9.18 -24.45
CA ASP A 52 -3.68 -8.64 -23.55
C ASP A 52 -4.00 -8.98 -22.09
N PHE A 53 -5.28 -8.92 -21.70
CA PHE A 53 -5.71 -9.41 -20.39
C PHE A 53 -5.36 -10.89 -20.21
N ARG A 54 -5.64 -11.71 -21.23
CA ARG A 54 -5.29 -13.13 -21.24
C ARG A 54 -3.79 -13.34 -21.14
N ASN A 55 -2.97 -12.55 -21.83
CA ASN A 55 -1.52 -12.63 -21.74
C ASN A 55 -1.01 -12.19 -20.36
N PHE A 56 -1.65 -11.19 -19.76
CA PHE A 56 -1.29 -10.64 -18.46
C PHE A 56 -1.48 -11.65 -17.32
N LEU A 57 -2.60 -12.37 -17.29
CA LEU A 57 -2.94 -13.36 -16.25
C LEU A 57 -2.78 -14.82 -16.68
N ARG A 58 -2.43 -15.10 -17.94
CA ARG A 58 -2.42 -16.44 -18.56
C ARG A 58 -3.78 -17.18 -18.46
N MET A 59 -4.88 -16.45 -18.35
CA MET A 59 -6.24 -17.00 -18.29
C MET A 59 -7.25 -16.01 -18.87
N THR A 60 -8.38 -16.52 -19.36
CA THR A 60 -9.48 -15.68 -19.85
C THR A 60 -10.27 -15.07 -18.70
N ASP A 61 -10.95 -13.95 -18.94
CA ASP A 61 -11.75 -13.26 -17.93
C ASP A 61 -12.80 -14.15 -17.20
N PRO A 62 -13.56 -15.04 -17.90
CA PRO A 62 -14.51 -15.92 -17.21
C PRO A 62 -13.83 -16.91 -16.24
N VAL A 63 -12.62 -17.36 -16.57
CA VAL A 63 -11.84 -18.26 -15.70
C VAL A 63 -11.34 -17.50 -14.48
N PHE A 64 -10.88 -16.27 -14.68
CA PHE A 64 -10.49 -15.38 -13.58
C PHE A 64 -11.66 -15.13 -12.62
N HIS A 65 -12.84 -14.78 -13.13
CA HIS A 65 -14.03 -14.53 -12.31
C HIS A 65 -14.48 -15.78 -11.53
N ARG A 66 -14.41 -16.97 -12.15
CA ARG A 66 -14.70 -18.23 -11.47
C ARG A 66 -13.71 -18.49 -10.32
N LEU A 67 -12.42 -18.28 -10.57
CA LEU A 67 -11.39 -18.44 -9.55
C LEU A 67 -11.57 -17.42 -8.41
N LEU A 68 -11.87 -16.17 -8.76
CA LEU A 68 -12.16 -15.12 -7.79
C LEU A 68 -13.33 -15.48 -6.90
N ALA A 69 -14.45 -15.97 -7.46
CA ALA A 69 -15.61 -16.39 -6.68
C ALA A 69 -15.27 -17.51 -5.68
N LEU A 70 -14.47 -18.50 -6.10
CA LEU A 70 -14.02 -19.60 -5.24
C LEU A 70 -13.11 -19.12 -4.10
N LEU A 71 -12.23 -18.16 -4.38
CA LEU A 71 -11.23 -17.68 -3.42
C LEU A 71 -11.71 -16.55 -2.53
N THR A 72 -12.69 -15.77 -2.98
CA THR A 72 -13.26 -14.62 -2.25
C THR A 72 -13.54 -14.92 -0.77
N PRO A 73 -14.20 -16.02 -0.36
CA PRO A 73 -14.44 -16.29 1.07
C PRO A 73 -13.15 -16.47 1.89
N TYR A 74 -12.05 -16.90 1.26
CA TYR A 74 -10.77 -17.16 1.94
C TYR A 74 -9.84 -15.96 1.94
N ILE A 75 -9.94 -15.11 0.92
CA ILE A 75 -9.01 -13.98 0.73
C ILE A 75 -9.62 -12.64 1.09
N SER A 76 -10.91 -12.54 1.42
CA SER A 76 -11.54 -11.30 1.85
C SER A 76 -11.01 -10.81 3.19
N ARG A 77 -10.90 -9.49 3.33
CA ARG A 77 -10.49 -8.80 4.57
C ARG A 77 -11.47 -7.67 4.84
N GLN A 78 -11.63 -7.33 6.12
CA GLN A 78 -12.49 -6.23 6.55
C GLN A 78 -11.71 -4.93 6.57
N ASP A 79 -12.40 -3.84 6.24
CA ASP A 79 -11.91 -2.50 6.46
C ASP A 79 -11.64 -2.24 7.94
N THR A 80 -10.70 -1.35 8.22
CA THR A 80 -10.40 -0.91 9.58
C THR A 80 -10.54 0.61 9.65
N CYS A 81 -10.60 1.17 10.85
CA CYS A 81 -10.60 2.63 11.05
C CYS A 81 -9.33 3.31 10.50
N MET A 82 -8.26 2.56 10.25
CA MET A 82 -6.97 3.09 9.79
C MET A 82 -6.79 3.03 8.26
N ARG A 83 -7.42 2.04 7.59
CA ARG A 83 -7.34 1.86 6.14
C ARG A 83 -8.46 0.95 5.62
N GLN A 84 -8.80 1.14 4.36
CA GLN A 84 -9.57 0.18 3.58
C GLN A 84 -8.76 -1.09 3.30
N ALA A 85 -9.45 -2.21 3.27
CA ALA A 85 -8.89 -3.49 2.90
C ALA A 85 -8.65 -3.56 1.38
N ILE A 86 -7.51 -4.12 0.99
CA ILE A 86 -7.25 -4.49 -0.40
C ILE A 86 -8.33 -5.48 -0.83
N THR A 87 -8.98 -5.23 -1.96
CA THR A 87 -10.09 -6.05 -2.42
C THR A 87 -9.62 -7.47 -2.77
N PRO A 88 -10.51 -8.48 -2.71
CA PRO A 88 -10.19 -9.84 -3.18
C PRO A 88 -9.67 -9.86 -4.61
N GLU A 89 -10.24 -9.04 -5.49
CA GLU A 89 -9.82 -8.92 -6.90
C GLU A 89 -8.38 -8.38 -7.00
N GLN A 90 -8.08 -7.24 -6.35
CA GLN A 90 -6.74 -6.66 -6.32
C GLN A 90 -5.69 -7.66 -5.81
N ARG A 91 -6.03 -8.37 -4.72
CA ARG A 91 -5.16 -9.36 -4.11
C ARG A 91 -4.91 -10.54 -5.05
N LEU A 92 -5.96 -11.03 -5.74
CA LEU A 92 -5.84 -12.13 -6.68
C LEU A 92 -5.02 -11.73 -7.91
N VAL A 93 -5.27 -10.56 -8.48
CA VAL A 93 -4.50 -10.01 -9.62
C VAL A 93 -3.02 -9.93 -9.29
N ALA A 94 -2.65 -9.33 -8.16
CA ALA A 94 -1.25 -9.21 -7.75
C ALA A 94 -0.60 -10.58 -7.55
N THR A 95 -1.33 -11.52 -6.95
CA THR A 95 -0.86 -12.90 -6.72
C THR A 95 -0.64 -13.64 -8.03
N LEU A 96 -1.60 -13.59 -8.95
CA LEU A 96 -1.48 -14.22 -10.26
C LEU A 96 -0.35 -13.61 -11.08
N ARG A 97 -0.19 -12.28 -11.05
CA ARG A 97 0.91 -11.60 -11.74
C ARG A 97 2.27 -12.07 -11.22
N TYR A 98 2.39 -12.22 -9.91
CA TYR A 98 3.58 -12.79 -9.26
C TYR A 98 3.85 -14.22 -9.73
N LEU A 99 2.84 -15.09 -9.67
CA LEU A 99 2.96 -16.50 -10.06
C LEU A 99 3.29 -16.68 -11.55
N VAL A 100 2.70 -15.86 -12.42
CA VAL A 100 2.93 -15.88 -13.87
C VAL A 100 4.34 -15.40 -14.22
N THR A 101 4.84 -14.38 -13.53
CA THR A 101 6.16 -13.79 -13.85
C THR A 101 7.33 -14.49 -13.17
N GLY A 102 7.09 -15.24 -12.09
CA GLY A 102 8.14 -15.91 -11.31
C GLY A 102 9.14 -14.94 -10.68
N ARG A 103 8.76 -13.67 -10.54
CA ARG A 103 9.62 -12.58 -10.04
C ARG A 103 9.79 -12.65 -8.53
N SER A 104 10.68 -11.82 -7.99
CA SER A 104 10.83 -11.68 -6.55
C SER A 104 9.63 -10.93 -5.94
N LEU A 105 9.33 -11.15 -4.66
CA LEU A 105 8.34 -10.34 -3.95
C LEU A 105 8.74 -8.85 -3.87
N GLN A 106 10.03 -8.52 -4.07
CA GLN A 106 10.47 -7.13 -4.12
C GLN A 106 9.91 -6.40 -5.35
N ASP A 107 9.62 -7.12 -6.43
CA ASP A 107 9.02 -6.56 -7.65
C ASP A 107 7.55 -6.15 -7.44
N LEU A 108 6.90 -6.62 -6.37
CA LEU A 108 5.54 -6.22 -5.98
C LEU A 108 5.50 -5.05 -4.98
N LYS A 109 6.66 -4.58 -4.52
CA LYS A 109 6.75 -3.56 -3.46
C LYS A 109 6.43 -2.15 -3.96
N PHE A 110 6.63 -1.92 -5.26
CA PHE A 110 6.56 -0.62 -5.92
C PHE A 110 5.54 -0.68 -7.05
#